data_AF-A0A3M0ENV3-F1
#
_entry.id   AF-A0A3M0ENV3-F1
#
_cell.length_a   1.000
_cell.length_b   1.000
_cell.length_c   1.000
_cell.angle_alpha   90.00
_cell.angle_beta   90.00
_cell.angle_gamma   90.00
#
_symmetry.space_group_name_H-M   'P 1'
#
loop_
_entity.id
_entity.type
_entity.pdbx_description
1 polymer ?
#
loop_
_entity_poly.entity_id
_entity_poly.type
_entity_poly.pdbx_seq_one_letter_code
_entity_poly.pdbx_strand_id
1 'polypeptide(L)'
;MCGMTPSSLPALAIQVVRIVVAAAACTLLAFAGTAADDPWRPYRAEIGRQCPAKHLEWLSPADLRDVLDTYETGADPRIRAAMSVAEADRCGTTIAGATCGNLAEIEAVRSAGELPALAKSVCAGFSECHGQSDCIAAEPPTTAPKH
;
A
#
# COMPACT_ATOMS: atom_id res chain seq x y z
N MET A 1 -42.03 54.56 -55.91
CA MET A 1 -41.80 53.74 -54.71
C MET A 1 -40.49 54.19 -54.09
N CYS A 2 -40.56 55.11 -53.12
CA CYS A 2 -39.42 55.63 -52.37
C CYS A 2 -39.86 55.66 -50.90
N GLY A 3 -39.21 54.88 -50.04
CA GLY A 3 -39.52 54.80 -48.62
C GLY A 3 -38.26 55.05 -47.81
N MET A 4 -38.29 56.12 -47.02
CA MET A 4 -37.24 56.67 -46.16
C MET A 4 -36.92 55.77 -44.95
N THR A 5 -35.68 55.89 -44.47
CA THR A 5 -35.18 55.44 -43.16
C THR A 5 -35.76 56.24 -41.99
N PRO A 6 -35.72 55.66 -40.77
CA PRO A 6 -35.16 56.40 -39.62
C PRO A 6 -34.12 55.54 -38.87
N SER A 7 -32.91 56.06 -38.65
CA SER A 7 -32.49 56.76 -37.41
C SER A 7 -32.26 55.84 -36.19
N SER A 8 -30.99 55.48 -36.03
CA SER A 8 -30.18 55.44 -34.80
C SER A 8 -30.86 55.41 -33.42
N LEU A 9 -30.62 54.34 -32.67
CA LEU A 9 -30.58 54.27 -31.20
C LEU A 9 -29.36 53.43 -30.76
N PRO A 10 -28.84 53.61 -29.54
CA PRO A 10 -27.42 53.85 -29.31
C PRO A 10 -26.68 52.64 -28.75
N ALA A 11 -25.34 52.79 -28.77
CA ALA A 11 -24.34 51.99 -28.07
C ALA A 11 -24.82 51.54 -26.68
N LEU A 12 -24.78 50.22 -26.41
CA LEU A 12 -24.57 49.59 -25.09
C LEU A 12 -24.97 48.09 -25.03
N ALA A 13 -25.30 47.44 -26.15
CA ALA A 13 -25.73 46.03 -26.13
C ALA A 13 -24.73 45.03 -26.74
N ILE A 14 -23.50 45.46 -27.05
CA ILE A 14 -22.51 44.61 -27.76
C ILE A 14 -21.15 44.64 -27.04
N GLN A 15 -21.10 44.56 -25.71
CA GLN A 15 -19.80 44.48 -25.01
C GLN A 15 -19.77 43.70 -23.68
N VAL A 16 -20.81 42.93 -23.33
CA VAL A 16 -20.82 42.18 -22.05
C VAL A 16 -20.79 40.66 -22.24
N VAL A 17 -20.92 40.15 -23.46
CA VAL A 17 -20.93 38.69 -23.74
C VAL A 17 -19.57 38.21 -24.27
N ARG A 18 -18.44 38.62 -23.67
CA ARG A 18 -17.13 38.04 -24.04
C ARG A 18 -16.11 37.86 -22.92
N ILE A 19 -16.39 38.26 -21.68
CA ILE A 19 -15.40 38.13 -20.60
C ILE A 19 -16.07 37.65 -19.32
N VAL A 20 -16.75 36.51 -19.38
CA VAL A 20 -17.08 35.74 -18.19
C VAL A 20 -16.45 34.36 -18.35
N VAL A 21 -15.24 34.28 -17.82
CA VAL A 21 -14.71 33.10 -17.14
C VAL A 21 -14.35 31.93 -18.08
N ALA A 22 -13.35 32.17 -18.94
CA ALA A 22 -12.45 31.14 -19.45
C ALA A 22 -11.46 30.66 -18.35
N ALA A 23 -11.97 30.33 -17.16
CA ALA A 23 -11.16 29.95 -15.98
C ALA A 23 -11.72 28.72 -15.25
N ALA A 24 -12.31 27.77 -16.00
CA ALA A 24 -12.86 26.53 -15.44
C ALA A 24 -12.33 25.27 -16.14
N ALA A 25 -11.11 25.31 -16.69
CA ALA A 25 -10.55 24.20 -17.46
C ALA A 25 -9.20 23.65 -16.95
N CYS A 26 -8.65 24.15 -15.83
CA CYS A 26 -7.28 23.79 -15.40
C CYS A 26 -7.15 23.29 -13.94
N THR A 27 -8.17 22.64 -13.38
CA THR A 27 -8.06 21.99 -12.05
C THR A 27 -8.41 20.50 -12.07
N LEU A 28 -8.06 19.81 -13.16
CA LEU A 28 -7.93 18.34 -13.16
C LEU A 28 -6.45 17.95 -13.29
N LEU A 29 -5.58 18.58 -12.49
CA LEU A 29 -4.23 18.10 -12.29
C LEU A 29 -4.27 16.88 -11.37
N ALA A 30 -4.40 15.72 -12.03
CA ALA A 30 -3.77 14.46 -11.71
C ALA A 30 -3.64 14.09 -10.21
N PHE A 31 -4.64 13.38 -9.68
CA PHE A 31 -4.38 12.33 -8.69
C PHE A 31 -4.02 11.04 -9.42
N ALA A 32 -2.94 11.06 -10.19
CA ALA A 32 -2.25 9.84 -10.58
C ALA A 32 -1.31 9.48 -9.43
N GLY A 33 -1.87 8.97 -8.33
CA GLY A 33 -1.08 8.20 -7.38
C GLY A 33 -0.53 7.01 -8.15
N THR A 34 0.69 7.10 -8.65
CA THR A 34 1.25 6.03 -9.47
C THR A 34 1.43 4.81 -8.58
N ALA A 35 1.04 3.63 -9.05
CA ALA A 35 1.34 2.35 -8.40
C ALA A 35 2.86 2.13 -8.16
N ALA A 36 3.70 3.07 -8.60
CA ALA A 36 5.13 3.16 -8.30
C ALA A 36 5.43 3.35 -6.80
N ASP A 37 4.53 3.94 -6.00
CA ASP A 37 4.78 4.28 -4.59
C ASP A 37 4.27 3.27 -3.57
N ASP A 38 3.81 2.08 -3.99
CA ASP A 38 3.34 1.07 -3.04
C ASP A 38 4.52 0.48 -2.23
N PRO A 39 4.63 0.79 -0.92
CA PRO A 39 5.76 0.38 -0.10
C PRO A 39 5.76 -1.13 0.17
N TRP A 40 4.64 -1.81 -0.04
CA TRP A 40 4.49 -3.27 0.11
C TRP A 40 4.90 -4.05 -1.13
N ARG A 41 5.06 -3.38 -2.28
CA ARG A 41 5.38 -4.05 -3.55
C ARG A 41 6.60 -4.98 -3.46
N PRO A 42 7.75 -4.59 -2.86
CA PRO A 42 8.91 -5.49 -2.75
C PRO A 42 8.58 -6.77 -1.98
N TYR A 43 7.86 -6.64 -0.87
CA TYR A 43 7.41 -7.78 -0.06
C TYR A 43 6.47 -8.69 -0.84
N ARG A 44 5.41 -8.14 -1.47
CA ARG A 44 4.46 -8.94 -2.24
C ARG A 44 5.12 -9.61 -3.46
N ALA A 45 6.08 -8.95 -4.10
CA ALA A 45 6.85 -9.55 -5.19
C ALA A 45 7.66 -10.76 -4.70
N GLU A 46 8.28 -10.67 -3.52
CA GLU A 46 9.07 -11.77 -2.96
C GLU A 46 8.19 -12.94 -2.52
N ILE A 47 7.04 -12.66 -1.91
CA ILE A 47 6.01 -13.66 -1.58
C ILE A 47 5.51 -14.36 -2.85
N GLY A 48 5.10 -13.60 -3.87
CA GLY A 48 4.64 -14.14 -5.15
C GLY A 48 5.73 -14.93 -5.89
N ARG A 49 7.01 -14.61 -5.68
CA ARG A 49 8.14 -15.36 -6.24
C ARG A 49 8.32 -16.71 -5.54
N GLN A 50 8.19 -16.77 -4.22
CA GLN A 50 8.50 -17.97 -3.43
C GLN A 50 7.32 -18.92 -3.24
N CYS A 51 6.10 -18.40 -3.10
CA CYS A 51 4.90 -19.21 -2.90
C CYS A 51 3.69 -18.68 -3.69
N PRO A 52 3.77 -18.61 -5.04
CA PRO A 52 2.73 -17.99 -5.89
C PRO A 52 1.35 -18.63 -5.76
N ALA A 53 1.28 -19.94 -5.52
CA ALA A 53 0.01 -20.67 -5.42
C ALA A 53 -0.74 -20.44 -4.10
N LYS A 54 -0.11 -19.79 -3.11
CA LYS A 54 -0.67 -19.64 -1.76
C LYS A 54 -1.47 -18.36 -1.55
N HIS A 55 -1.42 -17.41 -2.49
CA HIS A 55 -2.12 -16.12 -2.40
C HIS A 55 -1.89 -15.33 -1.09
N LEU A 56 -0.68 -15.38 -0.54
CA LEU A 56 -0.36 -14.75 0.74
C LEU A 56 -0.34 -13.20 0.69
N GLU A 57 -0.54 -12.59 -0.49
CA GLU A 57 -0.90 -11.18 -0.62
C GLU A 57 -2.21 -10.81 0.11
N TRP A 58 -3.04 -11.80 0.44
CA TRP A 58 -4.30 -11.63 1.16
C TRP A 58 -4.19 -11.79 2.68
N LEU A 59 -2.99 -12.04 3.22
CA LEU A 59 -2.77 -12.12 4.66
C LEU A 59 -3.33 -10.89 5.38
N SER A 60 -3.97 -11.13 6.52
CA SER A 60 -4.38 -10.03 7.37
C SER A 60 -3.14 -9.34 7.99
N PRO A 61 -3.23 -8.05 8.33
CA PRO A 61 -2.13 -7.40 9.04
C PRO A 61 -1.78 -8.06 10.38
N ALA A 62 -2.74 -8.69 11.07
CA ALA A 62 -2.51 -9.39 12.33
C ALA A 62 -1.73 -10.70 12.11
N ASP A 63 -2.15 -11.52 11.14
CA ASP A 63 -1.45 -12.76 10.81
C ASP A 63 0.00 -12.50 10.35
N LEU A 64 0.19 -11.44 9.57
CA LEU A 64 1.53 -11.01 9.18
C LEU A 64 2.36 -10.55 10.38
N ARG A 65 1.73 -9.89 11.36
CA ARG A 65 2.42 -9.46 12.58
C ARG A 65 2.93 -10.65 13.37
N ASP A 66 2.11 -11.68 13.56
CA ASP A 66 2.49 -12.88 14.30
C ASP A 66 3.71 -13.60 13.68
N VAL A 67 3.78 -13.64 12.34
CA VAL A 67 4.95 -14.20 11.64
C VAL A 67 6.17 -13.31 11.75
N LEU A 68 6.01 -11.98 11.71
CA LEU A 68 7.11 -11.04 11.91
C LEU A 68 7.69 -11.15 13.32
N ASP A 69 6.86 -11.25 14.35
CA ASP A 69 7.31 -11.47 15.74
C ASP A 69 8.08 -12.78 15.89
N THR A 70 7.59 -13.85 15.23
CA THR A 70 8.27 -15.15 15.20
C THR A 70 9.62 -15.05 14.47
N TYR A 71 9.66 -14.37 13.32
CA TYR A 71 10.88 -14.14 12.55
C TYR A 71 11.89 -13.32 13.34
N GLU A 72 11.48 -12.21 13.95
CA GLU A 72 12.30 -11.33 14.77
C GLU A 72 12.94 -12.10 15.93
N THR A 73 12.16 -12.97 16.59
CA THR A 73 12.64 -13.83 17.67
C THR A 73 13.75 -14.78 17.20
N GLY A 74 13.66 -15.31 15.97
CA GLY A 74 14.66 -16.19 15.38
C GLY A 74 15.82 -15.50 14.65
N ALA A 75 15.69 -14.19 14.36
CA ALA A 75 16.65 -13.45 13.56
C ALA A 75 17.98 -13.19 14.29
N ASP A 76 19.03 -12.93 13.49
CA ASP A 76 20.31 -12.44 14.00
C ASP A 76 20.10 -11.19 14.88
N PRO A 77 20.84 -11.02 16.00
CA PRO A 77 20.64 -9.90 16.92
C PRO A 77 20.67 -8.53 16.25
N ARG A 78 21.46 -8.34 15.17
CA ARG A 78 21.51 -7.09 14.42
C ARG A 78 20.21 -6.82 13.68
N ILE A 79 19.62 -7.85 13.07
CA ILE A 79 18.36 -7.76 12.32
C ILE A 79 17.21 -7.51 13.27
N ARG A 80 17.16 -8.25 14.38
CA ARG A 80 16.21 -8.02 15.47
C ARG A 80 16.23 -6.58 15.95
N ALA A 81 17.41 -6.07 16.30
CA ALA A 81 17.54 -4.68 16.74
C ALA A 81 17.10 -3.67 15.67
N ALA A 82 17.37 -3.93 14.39
CA ALA A 82 16.94 -3.07 13.29
C ALA A 82 15.41 -3.06 13.12
N MET A 83 14.75 -4.21 13.27
CA MET A 83 13.29 -4.32 13.25
C MET A 83 12.67 -3.52 14.40
N SER A 84 13.09 -3.78 15.65
CA SER A 84 12.54 -3.09 16.82
C SER A 84 12.74 -1.57 16.77
N VAL A 85 13.91 -1.09 16.30
CA VAL A 85 14.17 0.34 16.14
C VAL A 85 13.28 0.95 15.05
N ALA A 86 13.13 0.28 13.90
CA ALA A 86 12.31 0.78 12.82
C ALA A 86 10.83 0.91 13.23
N GLU A 87 10.29 -0.07 13.96
CA GLU A 87 8.94 0.01 14.52
C GLU A 87 8.81 1.18 15.49
N ALA A 88 9.73 1.30 16.46
CA ALA A 88 9.70 2.37 17.46
C ALA A 88 9.77 3.77 16.83
N ASP A 89 10.68 3.97 15.87
CA ASP A 89 10.88 5.26 15.21
C ASP A 89 9.67 5.66 14.36
N ARG A 90 9.07 4.70 13.64
CA ARG A 90 7.96 4.99 12.71
C ARG A 90 6.61 5.07 13.42
N CYS A 91 6.38 4.24 14.43
CA CYS A 91 5.06 3.99 14.99
C CYS A 91 4.94 4.41 16.46
N GLY A 92 6.04 4.70 17.18
CA GLY A 92 6.03 4.91 18.63
C GLY A 92 5.30 6.16 19.15
N THR A 93 4.98 7.12 18.28
CA THR A 93 4.26 8.37 18.67
C THR A 93 2.76 8.31 18.41
N THR A 94 2.25 7.22 17.84
CA THR A 94 0.84 7.09 17.43
C THR A 94 0.29 5.74 17.86
N ILE A 95 -1.02 5.65 18.16
CA ILE A 95 -1.67 4.33 18.20
C ILE A 95 -1.75 3.83 16.76
N ALA A 96 -0.71 3.09 16.36
CA ALA A 96 -0.60 2.54 15.03
C ALA A 96 -0.97 1.05 15.09
N GLY A 97 -1.88 0.61 14.24
CA GLY A 97 -2.21 -0.81 14.12
C GLY A 97 -1.06 -1.62 13.49
N ALA A 98 -1.21 -2.94 13.45
CA ALA A 98 -0.22 -3.89 12.92
C ALA A 98 0.38 -3.48 11.56
N THR A 99 -0.41 -2.86 10.68
CA THR A 99 0.05 -2.36 9.37
C THR A 99 1.25 -1.41 9.47
N CYS A 100 1.35 -0.55 10.49
CA CYS A 100 2.48 0.37 10.64
C CYS A 100 3.76 -0.38 11.02
N GLY A 101 3.70 -1.20 12.07
CA GLY A 101 4.83 -1.99 12.55
C GLY A 101 5.31 -2.94 11.47
N ASN A 102 4.39 -3.67 10.83
CA ASN A 102 4.71 -4.58 9.75
C ASN A 102 5.48 -3.89 8.61
N LEU A 103 5.04 -2.69 8.19
CA LEU A 103 5.71 -1.97 7.13
C LEU A 103 7.11 -1.49 7.55
N ALA A 104 7.26 -1.00 8.77
CA ALA A 104 8.54 -0.56 9.32
C ALA A 104 9.56 -1.71 9.34
N GLU A 105 9.15 -2.87 9.84
CA GLU A 105 10.01 -4.04 10.00
C GLU A 105 10.36 -4.68 8.66
N ILE A 106 9.41 -4.79 7.73
CA ILE A 106 9.67 -5.27 6.37
C ILE A 106 10.68 -4.37 5.67
N GLU A 107 10.61 -3.05 5.88
CA GLU A 107 11.57 -2.10 5.32
C GLU A 107 12.96 -2.25 5.94
N ALA A 108 13.05 -2.52 7.25
CA ALA A 108 14.31 -2.81 7.94
C ALA A 108 14.96 -4.10 7.42
N VAL A 109 14.20 -5.20 7.36
CA VAL A 109 14.63 -6.50 6.83
C VAL A 109 15.05 -6.38 5.37
N ARG A 110 14.29 -5.65 4.55
CA ARG A 110 14.65 -5.37 3.15
C ARG A 110 15.97 -4.63 3.05
N SER A 111 16.17 -3.59 3.86
CA SER A 111 17.40 -2.78 3.85
C SER A 111 18.62 -3.60 4.28
N ALA A 112 18.42 -4.66 5.07
CA ALA A 112 19.44 -5.60 5.47
C ALA A 112 19.69 -6.75 4.46
N GLY A 113 18.91 -6.85 3.38
CA GLY A 113 19.01 -7.94 2.40
C GLY A 113 18.32 -9.25 2.82
N GLU A 114 17.55 -9.22 3.91
CA GLU A 114 16.93 -10.39 4.54
C GLU A 114 15.48 -10.65 4.07
N LEU A 115 14.99 -9.85 3.10
CA LEU A 115 13.62 -10.00 2.58
C LEU A 115 13.31 -11.41 2.05
N PRO A 116 14.23 -12.11 1.35
CA PRO A 116 13.99 -13.50 0.95
C PRO A 116 13.84 -14.47 2.13
N ALA A 117 14.56 -14.25 3.23
CA ALA A 117 14.48 -15.09 4.42
C ALA A 117 13.14 -14.88 5.16
N LEU A 118 12.71 -13.62 5.30
CA LEU A 118 11.39 -13.29 5.84
C LEU A 118 10.27 -13.89 4.98
N ALA A 119 10.33 -13.72 3.66
CA ALA A 119 9.31 -14.29 2.77
C ALA A 119 9.23 -15.82 2.88
N LYS A 120 10.36 -16.51 3.06
CA LYS A 120 10.39 -17.95 3.34
C LYS A 120 9.69 -18.29 4.66
N SER A 121 9.88 -17.49 5.70
CA SER A 121 9.18 -17.64 7.00
C SER A 121 7.67 -17.52 6.82
N VAL A 122 7.21 -16.49 6.09
CA VAL A 122 5.79 -16.29 5.77
C VAL A 122 5.23 -17.45 4.94
N CYS A 123 5.93 -17.89 3.90
CA CYS A 123 5.51 -19.04 3.09
C CYS A 123 5.45 -20.34 3.90
N ALA A 124 6.22 -20.47 4.99
CA ALA A 124 6.19 -21.62 5.88
C ALA A 124 5.05 -21.53 6.92
N GLY A 125 4.63 -20.34 7.31
CA GLY A 125 3.58 -20.11 8.30
C GLY A 125 2.16 -20.42 7.81
N PHE A 126 1.94 -20.44 6.50
CA PHE A 126 0.59 -20.58 5.92
C PHE A 126 0.54 -21.63 4.80
N SER A 127 -0.58 -22.32 4.69
CA SER A 127 -0.87 -23.26 3.60
C SER A 127 -1.33 -22.54 2.35
N GLU A 128 -2.37 -21.71 2.45
CA GLU A 128 -2.93 -20.88 1.37
C GLU A 128 -3.93 -19.85 1.92
N CYS A 129 -4.32 -18.89 1.09
CA CYS A 129 -5.45 -17.99 1.32
C CYS A 129 -6.50 -18.14 0.23
N HIS A 130 -7.78 -18.09 0.61
CA HIS A 130 -8.92 -18.13 -0.32
C HIS A 130 -9.56 -16.76 -0.56
N GLY A 131 -9.18 -15.76 0.23
CA GLY A 131 -9.61 -14.38 0.09
C GLY A 131 -8.94 -13.49 1.12
N GLN A 132 -9.29 -12.20 1.12
CA GLN A 132 -8.73 -11.22 2.05
C GLN A 132 -8.95 -11.64 3.50
N SER A 133 -7.85 -11.81 4.24
CA SER A 133 -7.82 -12.27 5.63
C SER A 133 -8.40 -13.67 5.87
N ASP A 134 -8.60 -14.47 4.82
CA ASP A 134 -9.05 -15.85 4.89
C ASP A 134 -7.89 -16.77 4.50
N CYS A 135 -7.01 -17.00 5.47
CA CYS A 135 -5.77 -17.74 5.31
C CYS A 135 -5.68 -18.89 6.30
N ILE A 136 -5.20 -20.03 5.83
CA ILE A 136 -5.05 -21.25 6.62
C ILE A 136 -3.59 -21.32 7.11
N ALA A 137 -3.38 -21.28 8.42
CA ALA A 137 -2.06 -21.52 8.99
C ALA A 137 -1.54 -22.92 8.64
N ALA A 138 -0.24 -23.05 8.41
CA ALA A 138 0.37 -24.35 8.19
C ALA A 138 0.33 -25.16 9.49
N GLU A 139 0.00 -26.46 9.39
CA GLU A 139 0.11 -27.34 10.55
C GLU A 139 1.57 -27.43 11.00
N PRO A 140 1.86 -27.34 12.32
CA PRO A 140 3.20 -27.61 12.81
C PRO A 140 3.56 -29.06 12.46
N PRO A 141 4.83 -29.34 12.11
CA PRO A 141 5.26 -30.69 11.74
C PRO A 141 4.89 -31.66 12.86
N THR A 142 4.04 -32.64 12.55
CA THR A 142 3.60 -33.66 13.50
C THR A 142 4.80 -34.50 13.92
N THR A 143 5.37 -34.22 15.09
CA THR A 143 6.40 -35.06 15.70
C THR A 143 5.75 -36.31 16.32
N ALA A 144 5.51 -37.31 15.47
CA ALA A 144 5.35 -38.74 15.78
C ALA A 144 4.13 -39.18 16.65
N PRO A 145 3.68 -40.46 16.52
CA PRO A 145 2.46 -40.95 17.15
C PRO A 145 2.67 -41.19 18.65
N LYS A 146 1.63 -40.92 19.44
CA LYS A 146 1.53 -41.39 20.82
C LYS A 146 1.49 -42.93 20.81
N HIS A 147 2.53 -43.56 21.35
CA HIS A 147 2.53 -44.98 21.72
C HIS A 147 1.72 -45.20 23.01
#